data_AF-A0A6J1IHA9-F1
#
_entry.id   AF-A0A6J1IHA9-F1
#
_cell.length_a   1.000
_cell.length_b   1.000
_cell.length_c   1.000
_cell.angle_alpha   90.00
_cell.angle_beta   90.00
_cell.angle_gamma   90.00
#
_symmetry.space_group_name_H-M   'P 1'
#
loop_
_entity.id
_entity.type
_entity.pdbx_description
1 polymer ?
#
loop_
_entity_poly.entity_id
_entity_poly.type
_entity_poly.pdbx_seq_one_letter_code
_entity_poly.pdbx_strand_id
1 'polypeptide(L)'
;MALRAAVLRHVRVPVRFFALARRECQPASCSAASLRLFSSHDDHLSKEEVIERVLSVVKCHPKVDPSKVSPDGHFQKDLGLDSLDTVEIVMALEEEFKLEIPDKEADKIDSCNLAIEYVYNHPMAS
;
A
#
# COMPACT_ATOMS: atom_id res chain seq x y z
N MET A 1 -22.33 52.92 9.53
CA MET A 1 -20.94 52.55 9.15
C MET A 1 -19.97 53.21 10.12
N ALA A 2 -18.95 52.46 10.54
CA ALA A 2 -17.68 52.95 11.09
C ALA A 2 -17.63 53.54 12.52
N LEU A 3 -17.87 52.75 13.57
CA LEU A 3 -17.27 53.00 14.91
C LEU A 3 -17.01 51.67 15.66
N ARG A 4 -16.23 50.76 15.07
CA ARG A 4 -15.66 49.58 15.76
C ARG A 4 -14.13 49.50 15.56
N ALA A 5 -13.48 50.65 15.33
CA ALA A 5 -12.08 50.74 14.95
C ALA A 5 -11.17 51.40 16.01
N ALA A 6 -11.52 51.32 17.30
CA ALA A 6 -10.79 52.04 18.35
C ALA A 6 -10.24 51.20 19.52
N VAL A 7 -10.47 49.87 19.57
CA VAL A 7 -10.08 49.06 20.75
C VAL A 7 -8.81 48.22 20.54
N LEU A 8 -8.31 48.05 19.31
CA LEU A 8 -7.06 47.33 19.05
C LEU A 8 -5.80 48.21 19.18
N ARG A 9 -5.73 49.04 20.23
CA ARG A 9 -4.54 49.86 20.55
C ARG A 9 -3.75 49.40 21.79
N HIS A 10 -4.19 48.36 22.50
CA HIS A 10 -3.55 47.98 23.79
C HIS A 10 -3.14 46.51 23.94
N VAL A 11 -3.02 45.74 22.86
CA VAL A 11 -2.43 44.40 22.93
C VAL A 11 -1.10 44.40 22.19
N ARG A 12 0.00 44.69 22.90
CA ARG A 12 1.35 44.39 22.44
C ARG A 12 1.68 42.95 22.81
N VAL A 13 1.71 42.07 21.82
CA VAL A 13 2.22 40.70 21.98
C VAL A 13 3.73 40.71 21.71
N PRO A 14 4.59 40.25 22.64
CA PRO A 14 6.01 40.09 22.34
C PRO A 14 6.20 38.84 21.47
N VAL A 15 6.54 39.04 20.20
CA VAL A 15 7.05 37.98 19.32
C VAL A 15 8.48 37.68 19.76
N ARG A 16 8.68 36.54 20.45
CA ARG A 16 10.02 36.02 20.71
C ARG A 16 10.58 35.50 19.38
N PHE A 17 11.31 36.36 18.67
CA PHE A 17 12.25 35.95 17.65
C PHE A 17 13.28 35.06 18.31
N PHE A 18 13.22 33.76 18.03
CA PHE A 18 14.30 32.83 18.36
C PHE A 18 15.50 33.24 17.50
N ALA A 19 16.41 34.00 18.10
CA ALA A 19 17.66 34.39 17.50
C ALA A 19 18.47 33.13 17.19
N LEU A 20 18.60 32.83 15.90
CA LEU A 20 19.60 31.89 15.37
C LEU A 20 20.98 32.50 15.65
N ALA A 21 21.49 32.20 16.84
CA ALA A 21 22.90 32.38 17.16
C ALA A 21 23.70 31.40 16.30
N ARG A 22 24.33 31.95 15.27
CA ARG A 22 25.50 31.38 14.60
C ARG A 22 26.47 30.87 15.68
N ARG A 23 26.77 29.58 15.66
CA ARG A 23 28.02 29.05 16.21
C ARG A 23 28.86 28.51 15.07
N GLU A 24 30.09 28.98 15.08
CA GLU A 24 31.14 28.79 14.10
C GLU A 24 31.61 27.34 14.02
N CYS A 25 32.15 27.01 12.85
CA CYS A 25 32.92 25.81 12.53
C CYS A 25 33.99 25.50 13.58
N GLN A 26 34.09 24.22 13.98
CA GLN A 26 35.35 23.63 14.38
C GLN A 26 35.61 22.38 13.52
N PRO A 27 36.76 22.28 12.83
CA PRO A 27 37.13 21.12 12.03
C PRO A 27 37.89 20.12 12.90
N ALA A 28 37.32 18.94 13.11
CA ALA A 28 38.06 17.80 13.63
C ALA A 28 37.66 16.56 12.81
N SER A 29 38.54 16.24 11.85
CA SER A 29 38.83 14.91 11.31
C SER A 29 37.94 13.76 11.82
N CYS A 30 36.89 13.46 11.08
CA CYS A 30 36.48 12.09 10.85
C CYS A 30 36.15 11.96 9.37
N SER A 31 37.07 11.34 8.64
CA SER A 31 36.79 10.75 7.34
C SER A 31 35.80 9.61 7.56
N ALA A 32 34.54 9.95 7.80
CA ALA A 32 33.45 9.01 7.80
C ALA A 32 32.92 9.01 6.37
N ALA A 33 33.47 8.10 5.55
CA ALA A 33 32.82 7.66 4.35
C ALA A 33 31.34 7.43 4.70
N SER A 34 30.46 8.28 4.19
CA SER A 34 29.03 8.03 4.20
C SER A 34 28.82 6.87 3.23
N LEU A 35 29.09 5.66 3.73
CA LEU A 35 28.62 4.42 3.15
C LEU A 35 27.11 4.54 3.14
N ARG A 36 26.57 4.96 2.00
CA ARG A 36 25.17 4.70 1.67
C ARG A 36 25.06 3.19 1.64
N LEU A 37 24.71 2.61 2.78
CA LEU A 37 24.26 1.23 2.88
C LEU A 37 22.93 1.20 2.12
N PHE A 38 23.00 0.89 0.83
CA PHE A 38 21.83 0.44 0.11
C PHE A 38 21.48 -0.92 0.71
N SER A 39 20.37 -0.96 1.42
CA SER A 39 19.76 -2.22 1.84
C SER A 39 19.32 -2.92 0.55
N SER A 40 20.10 -3.89 0.10
CA SER A 40 19.65 -4.87 -0.88
C SER A 40 18.68 -5.79 -0.15
N HIS A 41 17.44 -5.32 0.04
CA HIS A 41 16.36 -6.29 0.18
C HIS A 41 16.14 -6.79 -1.24
N ASP A 42 16.47 -8.05 -1.48
CA ASP A 42 16.01 -8.73 -2.67
C ASP A 42 14.48 -8.70 -2.63
N ASP A 43 13.87 -7.82 -3.42
CA ASP A 43 12.41 -7.70 -3.62
C ASP A 43 11.88 -8.91 -4.41
N HIS A 44 12.30 -10.13 -4.03
CA HIS A 44 11.84 -11.35 -4.64
C HIS A 44 10.62 -11.84 -3.85
N LEU A 45 9.42 -11.48 -4.31
CA LEU A 45 8.18 -12.06 -3.80
C LEU A 45 8.26 -13.58 -3.91
N SER A 46 8.29 -14.25 -2.76
CA SER A 46 8.22 -15.71 -2.72
C SER A 46 6.81 -16.15 -3.10
N LYS A 47 6.67 -17.34 -3.72
CA LYS A 47 5.35 -17.87 -4.09
C LYS A 47 4.43 -17.96 -2.86
N GLU A 48 5.01 -18.24 -1.69
CA GLU A 48 4.32 -18.30 -0.40
C GLU A 48 3.73 -16.95 0.01
N GLU A 49 4.49 -15.86 -0.12
CA GLU A 49 3.99 -14.49 0.16
C GLU A 49 2.85 -14.10 -0.78
N VAL A 50 2.94 -14.43 -2.06
CA VAL A 50 1.86 -14.18 -3.03
C VAL A 50 0.60 -14.93 -2.61
N ILE A 51 0.72 -16.21 -2.25
CA ILE A 51 -0.41 -17.02 -1.78
C ILE A 51 -1.06 -16.37 -0.55
N GLU A 52 -0.26 -16.00 0.46
CA GLU A 52 -0.78 -15.39 1.69
C GLU A 52 -1.54 -14.09 1.42
N ARG A 53 -0.97 -13.22 0.57
CA ARG A 53 -1.59 -11.94 0.21
C ARG A 53 -2.88 -12.13 -0.60
N VAL A 54 -2.87 -13.00 -1.61
CA VAL A 54 -4.09 -13.33 -2.39
C VAL A 54 -5.18 -13.89 -1.48
N LEU A 55 -4.83 -14.83 -0.61
CA LEU A 55 -5.78 -15.40 0.36
C LEU A 55 -6.33 -14.34 1.32
N SER A 56 -5.51 -13.38 1.73
CA SER A 56 -5.94 -12.27 2.58
C SER A 56 -7.00 -11.40 1.87
N VAL A 57 -6.77 -11.04 0.61
CA VAL A 57 -7.72 -10.25 -0.19
C VAL A 57 -9.05 -10.98 -0.34
N VAL A 58 -9.01 -12.27 -0.69
CA VAL A 58 -10.23 -13.09 -0.86
C VAL A 58 -11.02 -13.23 0.45
N LYS A 59 -10.33 -13.34 1.60
CA LYS A 59 -10.97 -13.40 2.93
C LYS A 59 -11.59 -12.07 3.38
N CYS A 60 -11.08 -10.94 2.88
CA CYS A 60 -11.63 -9.62 3.19
C CYS A 60 -12.93 -9.31 2.43
N HIS A 61 -13.25 -10.08 1.39
CA HIS A 61 -14.44 -9.86 0.59
C HIS A 61 -15.72 -10.23 1.39
N PRO A 62 -16.73 -9.34 1.48
CA PRO A 62 -17.84 -9.46 2.44
C PRO A 62 -18.76 -10.67 2.20
N LYS A 63 -18.74 -11.23 0.99
CA LYS A 63 -19.54 -12.41 0.62
C LYS A 63 -18.81 -13.75 0.85
N VAL A 64 -17.55 -13.72 1.28
CA VAL A 64 -16.71 -14.91 1.45
C VAL A 64 -16.54 -15.25 2.93
N ASP A 65 -16.80 -16.51 3.27
CA ASP A 65 -16.48 -17.05 4.59
C ASP A 65 -15.00 -17.42 4.67
N PRO A 66 -14.18 -16.85 5.58
CA PRO A 66 -12.74 -17.08 5.62
C PRO A 66 -12.38 -18.55 5.94
N SER A 67 -13.29 -19.30 6.56
CA SER A 67 -13.14 -20.72 6.87
C SER A 67 -13.30 -21.64 5.66
N LYS A 68 -13.93 -21.16 4.57
CA LYS A 68 -14.16 -21.93 3.34
C LYS A 68 -13.12 -21.61 2.26
N VAL A 69 -12.28 -20.59 2.47
CA VAL A 69 -11.24 -20.20 1.52
C VAL A 69 -10.11 -21.21 1.54
N SER A 70 -9.89 -21.86 0.40
CA SER A 70 -8.78 -22.77 0.13
C SER A 70 -7.89 -22.17 -0.96
N PRO A 71 -6.55 -22.38 -0.93
CA PRO A 71 -5.66 -21.95 -2.01
C PRO A 71 -6.03 -22.55 -3.36
N ASP A 72 -6.62 -23.76 -3.37
CA ASP A 72 -7.06 -24.45 -4.58
C ASP A 72 -8.57 -24.29 -4.85
N GLY A 73 -9.25 -23.42 -4.10
CA GLY A 73 -10.70 -23.23 -4.18
C GLY A 73 -11.16 -22.54 -5.45
N HIS A 74 -12.33 -22.92 -5.95
CA HIS A 74 -13.00 -22.32 -7.09
C HIS A 74 -14.05 -21.31 -6.63
N PHE A 75 -14.03 -20.09 -7.19
CA PHE A 75 -14.90 -18.99 -6.74
C PHE A 75 -16.40 -19.32 -6.86
N GLN A 76 -16.82 -19.90 -7.98
CA GLN A 76 -18.23 -20.25 -8.20
C GLN A 76 -18.64 -21.56 -7.53
N LYS A 77 -17.79 -22.59 -7.57
CA LYS A 77 -18.18 -23.95 -7.11
C LYS A 77 -18.04 -24.14 -5.60
N ASP A 78 -17.00 -23.58 -4.98
CA ASP A 78 -16.71 -23.79 -3.56
C ASP A 78 -17.22 -22.64 -2.69
N LEU A 79 -17.03 -21.41 -3.17
CA LEU A 79 -17.47 -20.20 -2.46
C LEU A 79 -18.86 -19.73 -2.86
N GLY A 80 -19.41 -20.23 -3.99
CA GLY A 80 -20.75 -19.87 -4.44
C GLY A 80 -20.90 -18.41 -4.86
N LEU A 81 -19.82 -17.79 -5.32
CA LEU A 81 -19.79 -16.40 -5.76
C LEU A 81 -20.41 -16.24 -7.15
N ASP A 82 -21.03 -15.08 -7.39
CA ASP A 82 -21.57 -14.72 -8.70
C ASP A 82 -20.45 -14.26 -9.65
N SER A 83 -20.71 -14.22 -10.96
CA SER A 83 -19.74 -13.75 -11.96
C SER A 83 -19.30 -12.30 -11.71
N LEU A 84 -20.18 -11.45 -11.15
CA LEU A 84 -19.84 -10.08 -10.77
C LEU A 84 -18.90 -10.04 -9.55
N ASP A 85 -19.06 -10.96 -8.62
CA ASP A 85 -18.24 -11.02 -7.40
C ASP A 85 -16.80 -11.44 -7.74
N THR A 86 -16.62 -12.34 -8.73
CA THR A 86 -15.30 -12.65 -9.28
C THR A 86 -14.59 -11.42 -9.84
N VAL A 87 -15.29 -10.54 -10.56
CA VAL A 87 -14.70 -9.29 -11.10
C VAL A 87 -14.29 -8.36 -9.97
N GLU A 88 -15.10 -8.23 -8.91
CA GLU A 88 -14.76 -7.40 -7.75
C GLU A 88 -13.51 -7.91 -7.01
N ILE A 89 -13.36 -9.23 -6.86
CA ILE A 89 -12.16 -9.83 -6.28
C ILE A 89 -10.93 -9.57 -7.16
N VAL A 90 -11.06 -9.70 -8.48
CA VAL A 90 -9.95 -9.43 -9.41
C VAL A 90 -9.52 -7.97 -9.33
N MET A 91 -10.47 -7.02 -9.27
CA MET A 91 -10.15 -5.60 -9.06
C MET A 91 -9.44 -5.35 -7.73
N ALA A 92 -9.84 -6.04 -6.65
CA ALA A 92 -9.16 -5.92 -5.36
C ALA A 92 -7.72 -6.47 -5.41
N LEU A 93 -7.48 -7.52 -6.20
CA LEU A 93 -6.13 -8.07 -6.43
C LEU A 93 -5.27 -7.11 -7.28
N GLU A 94 -5.84 -6.50 -8.32
CA GLU A 94 -5.20 -5.46 -9.12
C GLU A 94 -4.74 -4.28 -8.25
N GLU A 95 -5.59 -3.81 -7.35
CA GLU A 95 -5.28 -2.72 -6.43
C GLU A 95 -4.20 -3.11 -5.40
N GLU A 96 -4.28 -4.31 -4.81
CA GLU A 96 -3.34 -4.80 -3.78
C GLU A 96 -1.93 -4.99 -4.32
N PHE A 97 -1.82 -5.49 -5.56
CA PHE A 97 -0.53 -5.76 -6.21
C PHE A 97 -0.14 -4.69 -7.24
N LYS A 98 -0.96 -3.64 -7.41
CA LYS A 98 -0.76 -2.53 -8.37
C LYS A 98 -0.47 -3.02 -9.79
N LEU A 99 -1.22 -4.02 -10.22
CA LEU A 99 -1.10 -4.66 -11.52
C LEU A 99 -2.34 -4.38 -12.37
N GLU A 100 -2.20 -4.43 -13.69
CA GLU A 100 -3.32 -4.26 -14.62
C GLU A 100 -3.61 -5.63 -15.26
N ILE A 101 -4.71 -6.28 -14.88
CA ILE A 101 -5.16 -7.53 -15.54
C ILE A 101 -6.14 -7.12 -16.65
N PRO A 102 -5.88 -7.49 -17.91
CA PRO A 102 -6.85 -7.24 -18.96
C PRO A 102 -8.10 -8.11 -18.74
N ASP A 103 -9.29 -7.57 -19.05
CA ASP A 103 -10.58 -8.27 -18.89
C ASP A 103 -10.59 -9.70 -19.46
N LYS A 104 -9.90 -9.91 -20.60
CA LYS A 104 -9.80 -11.22 -21.25
C LYS A 104 -9.07 -12.29 -20.43
N GLU A 105 -8.20 -11.87 -19.53
CA GLU A 105 -7.48 -12.74 -18.61
C GLU A 105 -8.23 -12.85 -17.29
N ALA A 106 -8.81 -11.75 -16.80
CA ALA A 106 -9.71 -11.75 -15.63
C ALA A 106 -10.85 -12.77 -15.78
N ASP A 107 -11.50 -12.82 -16.94
CA ASP A 107 -12.59 -13.77 -17.25
C ASP A 107 -12.16 -15.26 -17.21
N LYS A 108 -10.85 -15.54 -17.23
CA LYS A 108 -10.32 -16.92 -17.16
C LYS A 108 -9.93 -17.30 -15.72
N ILE A 109 -9.89 -16.34 -14.80
CA ILE A 109 -9.45 -16.55 -13.42
C ILE A 109 -10.66 -16.98 -12.58
N ASP A 110 -10.99 -18.27 -12.68
CA ASP A 110 -12.16 -18.86 -12.00
C ASP A 110 -11.84 -19.45 -10.61
N SER A 111 -10.55 -19.52 -10.26
CA SER A 111 -10.04 -20.17 -9.03
C SER A 111 -8.90 -19.38 -8.40
N CYS A 112 -8.77 -19.48 -7.07
CA CYS A 112 -7.66 -18.91 -6.32
C CYS A 112 -6.30 -19.34 -6.86
N ASN A 113 -6.14 -20.61 -7.25
CA ASN A 113 -4.86 -21.09 -7.76
C ASN A 113 -4.46 -20.38 -9.07
N LEU A 114 -5.43 -20.17 -9.97
CA LEU A 114 -5.18 -19.43 -11.22
C LEU A 114 -4.82 -17.97 -10.94
N ALA A 115 -5.45 -17.33 -9.94
CA ALA A 115 -5.09 -15.99 -9.52
C ALA A 115 -3.66 -15.93 -8.97
N ILE A 116 -3.29 -16.89 -8.11
CA ILE A 116 -1.94 -17.01 -7.56
C ILE A 116 -0.90 -17.21 -8.67
N GLU A 117 -1.15 -18.13 -9.60
CA GLU A 117 -0.27 -18.38 -10.75
C GLU A 117 -0.13 -17.13 -11.63
N TYR A 118 -1.24 -16.41 -11.84
CA TYR A 118 -1.23 -15.18 -12.61
C TYR A 118 -0.36 -14.10 -11.97
N VAL A 119 -0.55 -13.84 -10.67
CA VAL A 119 0.22 -12.84 -9.92
C VAL A 119 1.70 -13.26 -9.83
N TYR A 120 1.99 -14.54 -9.61
CA TYR A 120 3.37 -15.04 -9.57
C TYR A 120 4.12 -14.85 -10.88
N ASN A 121 3.43 -15.03 -12.03
CA ASN A 121 4.02 -14.83 -13.35
C ASN A 121 4.24 -13.34 -13.69
N HIS A 122 3.66 -12.42 -12.93
CA HIS A 122 3.80 -10.97 -13.12
C HIS A 122 4.58 -10.35 -11.96
N PRO A 123 5.94 -10.37 -12.01
CA PRO A 123 6.82 -9.92 -10.93
C PRO A 123 6.84 -8.40 -10.72
N MET A 124 5.90 -7.64 -11.30
CA MET A 124 5.76 -6.20 -11.09
C MET A 124 4.95 -5.85 -9.83
N ALA A 125 4.49 -6.85 -9.09
CA ALA A 125 3.89 -6.68 -7.79
C ALA A 125 4.94 -6.16 -6.79
N SER A 126 4.91 -4.85 -6.50
CA SER A 126 5.76 -4.18 -5.48
C SER A 126 4.99 -3.14 -4.69
#